data_AF-A0AA42NI20-F1
#
_entry.id   AF-A0AA42NI20-F1
#
_cell.length_a   1.000
_cell.length_b   1.000
_cell.length_c   1.000
_cell.angle_alpha   90.00
_cell.angle_beta   90.00
_cell.angle_gamma   90.00
#
_symmetry.space_group_name_H-M   'P 1'
#
loop_
_entity.id
_entity.type
_entity.pdbx_description
1 polymer ?
#
loop_
_entity_poly.entity_id
_entity_poly.type
_entity_poly.pdbx_seq_one_letter_code
_entity_poly.pdbx_strand_id
1 'polypeptide(L)'
;MKAWRVAIAALSCLLLSGCLVTFKDPIPANEAAPIPLLGDWERKDEWGERQYLSVARAGSNVYRARVWSEDTADAVAEEYGFTVAHHGRRWYVSAGLPKRLGANFAIAGFELTTDNELVIYNLDVDRILQEMAEGTLEGRPVDTPKGEAVLVTSPLDKVFAYLDNQANADVFVEVARYQRSAE
;
A
#
# COMPACT_ATOMS: atom_id res chain seq x y z
N MET A 1 -26.32 -2.47 18.58
CA MET A 1 -24.87 -2.23 18.46
C MET A 1 -24.61 -0.74 18.67
N LYS A 2 -23.65 -0.38 19.53
CA LYS A 2 -23.53 0.95 20.15
C LYS A 2 -23.19 2.03 19.12
N ALA A 3 -24.04 3.05 18.96
CA ALA A 3 -23.82 4.22 18.09
C ALA A 3 -22.46 4.92 18.30
N TRP A 4 -21.90 4.79 19.50
CA TRP A 4 -20.53 5.17 19.85
C TRP A 4 -19.46 4.53 18.95
N ARG A 5 -19.64 3.26 18.53
CA ARG A 5 -18.68 2.56 17.66
C ARG A 5 -18.70 3.14 16.25
N VAL A 6 -19.88 3.55 15.77
CA VAL A 6 -20.05 4.22 14.48
C VAL A 6 -19.45 5.63 14.52
N ALA A 7 -19.59 6.35 15.64
CA ALA A 7 -18.96 7.66 15.82
C ALA A 7 -17.43 7.57 15.86
N ILE A 8 -16.87 6.58 16.56
CA ILE A 8 -15.41 6.34 16.57
C ILE A 8 -14.95 5.87 15.19
N ALA A 9 -15.69 5.00 14.50
CA ALA A 9 -15.38 4.58 13.14
C ALA A 9 -15.42 5.75 12.15
N ALA A 10 -16.40 6.65 12.25
CA ALA A 10 -16.44 7.85 11.41
C ALA A 10 -15.27 8.80 11.70
N LEU A 11 -14.90 8.97 12.98
CA LEU A 11 -13.79 9.84 13.39
C LEU A 11 -12.43 9.25 13.00
N SER A 12 -12.24 7.95 13.15
CA SER A 12 -11.02 7.23 12.75
C SER A 12 -10.93 7.06 11.24
N CYS A 13 -12.04 6.85 10.52
CA CYS A 13 -12.05 6.84 9.06
C CYS A 13 -11.77 8.23 8.47
N LEU A 14 -12.22 9.31 9.10
CA LEU A 14 -11.84 10.68 8.70
C LEU A 14 -10.34 10.96 8.92
N LEU A 15 -9.69 10.24 9.83
CA LEU A 15 -8.26 10.39 10.15
C LEU A 15 -7.36 9.38 9.43
N LEU A 16 -7.87 8.22 8.99
CA LEU A 16 -7.08 7.08 8.50
C LEU A 16 -7.38 6.65 7.05
N SER A 17 -8.43 7.16 6.40
CA SER A 17 -8.88 6.61 5.09
C SER A 17 -8.52 7.45 3.85
N GLY A 18 -7.57 8.38 3.94
CA GLY A 18 -7.20 9.18 2.76
C GLY A 18 -5.83 9.81 2.75
N CYS A 19 -4.95 9.45 3.70
CA CYS A 19 -3.55 9.81 3.61
C CYS A 19 -2.87 8.89 2.60
N LEU A 20 -2.55 9.42 1.43
CA LEU A 20 -1.99 8.64 0.33
C LEU A 20 -0.80 9.35 -0.31
N VAL A 21 0.34 8.69 -0.27
CA VAL A 21 1.50 9.08 -1.07
C VAL A 21 1.37 8.41 -2.44
N THR A 22 1.36 9.23 -3.48
CA THR A 22 1.27 8.81 -4.87
C THR A 22 2.52 9.22 -5.63
N PHE A 23 2.84 8.47 -6.66
CA PHE A 23 4.05 8.60 -7.46
C PHE A 23 3.67 8.79 -8.91
N LYS A 24 4.38 9.68 -9.59
CA LYS A 24 4.18 9.95 -11.01
C LYS A 24 4.47 8.72 -11.87
N ASP A 25 5.54 7.99 -11.55
CA ASP A 25 6.04 6.88 -12.35
C ASP A 25 5.86 5.54 -11.61
N PRO A 26 5.49 4.46 -12.31
CA PRO A 26 5.38 3.14 -11.70
C PRO A 26 6.75 2.50 -11.53
N ILE A 27 6.85 1.56 -10.59
CA ILE A 27 7.98 0.61 -10.60
C ILE A 27 7.90 -0.22 -11.89
N PRO A 28 8.97 -0.28 -12.71
CA PRO A 28 8.96 -1.06 -13.94
C PRO A 28 8.88 -2.57 -13.65
N ALA A 29 8.26 -3.33 -14.55
CA ALA A 29 8.09 -4.79 -14.44
C ALA A 29 9.40 -5.58 -14.75
N ASN A 30 10.51 -5.16 -14.17
CA ASN A 30 11.84 -5.73 -14.44
C ASN A 30 12.17 -6.91 -13.53
N GLU A 31 11.52 -7.01 -12.38
CA GLU A 31 11.83 -8.00 -11.35
C GLU A 31 10.66 -8.93 -11.05
N ALA A 32 10.97 -10.18 -10.73
CA ALA A 32 9.98 -11.17 -10.36
C ALA A 32 9.70 -11.10 -8.85
N ALA A 33 8.42 -11.09 -8.49
CA ALA A 33 7.99 -11.22 -7.10
C ALA A 33 8.49 -12.52 -6.48
N PRO A 34 8.78 -12.50 -5.16
CA PRO A 34 9.17 -13.70 -4.46
C PRO A 34 7.99 -14.69 -4.50
N ILE A 35 8.28 -15.95 -4.83
CA ILE A 35 7.26 -17.00 -4.99
C ILE A 35 6.29 -17.06 -3.80
N PRO A 36 6.74 -16.96 -2.52
CA PRO A 36 5.84 -17.03 -1.38
C PRO A 36 4.79 -15.91 -1.33
N LEU A 37 4.97 -14.77 -2.01
CA LEU A 37 3.96 -13.73 -2.11
C LEU A 37 2.66 -14.22 -2.77
N LEU A 38 2.78 -15.15 -3.72
CA LEU A 38 1.64 -15.64 -4.50
C LEU A 38 0.77 -16.58 -3.67
N GLY A 39 -0.54 -16.48 -3.86
CA GLY A 39 -1.56 -17.30 -3.19
C GLY A 39 -2.52 -16.46 -2.35
N ASP A 40 -3.21 -17.15 -1.44
CA ASP A 40 -4.30 -16.58 -0.65
C ASP A 40 -3.87 -16.28 0.78
N TRP A 41 -4.32 -15.13 1.25
CA TRP A 41 -3.95 -14.49 2.49
C TRP A 41 -5.22 -14.06 3.22
N GLU A 42 -5.22 -14.14 4.54
CA GLU A 42 -6.34 -13.71 5.37
C GLU A 42 -5.87 -12.87 6.56
N ARG A 43 -6.72 -11.96 7.01
CA ARG A 43 -6.54 -11.20 8.25
C ARG A 43 -7.87 -10.97 8.93
N LYS A 44 -7.81 -10.56 10.19
CA LYS A 44 -8.90 -9.82 10.83
C LYS A 44 -8.53 -8.35 10.84
N ASP A 45 -9.44 -7.51 10.36
CA ASP A 45 -9.25 -6.06 10.43
C ASP A 45 -9.42 -5.52 11.86
N GLU A 46 -9.33 -4.20 11.99
CA GLU A 46 -9.37 -3.46 13.24
C GLU A 46 -10.73 -3.61 13.97
N TRP A 47 -11.76 -4.08 13.27
CA TRP A 47 -13.09 -4.34 13.80
C TRP A 47 -13.35 -5.83 14.04
N GLY A 48 -12.38 -6.70 13.70
CA GLY A 48 -12.47 -8.15 13.85
C GLY A 48 -13.15 -8.84 12.66
N GLU A 49 -13.45 -8.11 11.59
CA GLU A 49 -14.02 -8.67 10.36
C GLU A 49 -12.93 -9.35 9.54
N ARG A 50 -13.28 -10.47 8.91
CA ARG A 50 -12.34 -11.20 8.07
C ARG A 50 -12.19 -10.53 6.71
N GLN A 51 -10.94 -10.31 6.35
CA GLN A 51 -10.54 -9.83 5.04
C GLN A 51 -9.60 -10.83 4.40
N TYR A 52 -9.79 -11.00 3.10
CA TYR A 52 -9.03 -11.94 2.28
C TYR A 52 -8.32 -11.16 1.17
N LEU A 53 -7.15 -11.66 0.81
CA LEU A 53 -6.30 -11.14 -0.25
C LEU A 53 -5.81 -12.31 -1.09
N SER A 54 -6.08 -12.28 -2.39
CA SER A 54 -5.51 -13.24 -3.34
C SER A 54 -4.50 -12.52 -4.23
N VAL A 55 -3.29 -13.07 -4.30
CA VAL A 55 -2.22 -12.55 -5.16
C VAL A 55 -1.88 -13.58 -6.24
N ALA A 56 -2.05 -13.19 -7.49
CA ALA A 56 -1.80 -14.06 -8.64
C ALA A 56 -0.94 -13.38 -9.70
N ARG A 57 -0.24 -14.19 -10.50
CA ARG A 57 0.48 -13.70 -11.67
C ARG A 57 -0.53 -13.31 -12.77
N ALA A 58 -0.32 -12.13 -13.37
CA ALA A 58 -1.15 -11.59 -14.45
C ALA A 58 -0.38 -11.40 -15.76
N GLY A 59 0.96 -11.44 -15.72
CA GLY A 59 1.82 -11.34 -16.89
C GLY A 59 3.29 -11.60 -16.57
N SER A 60 4.19 -11.14 -17.46
CA SER A 60 5.63 -11.17 -17.19
C SER A 60 5.96 -10.10 -16.16
N ASN A 61 6.27 -10.50 -14.92
CA ASN A 61 6.55 -9.61 -13.78
C ASN A 61 5.42 -8.61 -13.47
N VAL A 62 4.20 -8.97 -13.86
CA VAL A 62 2.97 -8.23 -13.55
C VAL A 62 2.07 -9.17 -12.79
N TYR A 63 1.46 -8.64 -11.73
CA TYR A 63 0.66 -9.38 -10.77
C TYR A 63 -0.69 -8.70 -10.59
N ARG A 64 -1.64 -9.43 -10.03
CA ARG A 64 -2.94 -8.91 -9.62
C ARG A 64 -3.20 -9.27 -8.17
N ALA A 65 -3.71 -8.31 -7.42
CA ALA A 65 -4.23 -8.48 -6.08
C ALA A 65 -5.75 -8.33 -6.13
N ARG A 66 -6.46 -9.22 -5.47
CA ARG A 66 -7.91 -9.12 -5.25
C ARG A 66 -8.16 -9.10 -3.76
N VAL A 67 -8.90 -8.10 -3.28
CA VAL A 67 -9.25 -7.95 -1.86
C VAL A 67 -10.76 -8.02 -1.69
N TRP A 68 -11.22 -8.79 -0.69
CA TRP A 68 -12.63 -8.89 -0.33
C TRP A 68 -12.80 -9.20 1.16
N SER A 69 -14.01 -8.99 1.67
CA SER A 69 -14.43 -9.38 3.02
C SER A 69 -15.58 -10.38 2.93
N GLU A 70 -15.95 -11.03 4.04
CA GLU A 70 -17.11 -11.93 4.07
C GLU A 70 -18.40 -11.22 3.59
N ASP A 71 -18.58 -9.95 3.96
CA ASP A 71 -19.75 -9.14 3.57
C ASP A 71 -19.74 -8.70 2.09
N THR A 72 -18.58 -8.77 1.43
CA THR A 72 -18.39 -8.32 0.04
C THR A 72 -17.98 -9.44 -0.90
N ALA A 73 -18.04 -10.70 -0.45
CA ALA A 73 -17.66 -11.87 -1.25
C ALA A 73 -18.49 -12.01 -2.54
N ASP A 74 -19.77 -11.60 -2.50
CA ASP A 74 -20.67 -11.58 -3.66
C ASP A 74 -20.60 -10.26 -4.48
N ALA A 75 -19.86 -9.26 -3.98
CA ALA A 75 -19.62 -8.02 -4.68
C ALA A 75 -18.43 -8.15 -5.65
N VAL A 76 -18.31 -7.22 -6.60
CA VAL A 76 -17.13 -7.15 -7.47
C VAL A 76 -15.91 -6.80 -6.61
N ALA A 77 -15.18 -7.83 -6.18
CA ALA A 77 -13.94 -7.67 -5.44
C ALA A 77 -13.00 -6.72 -6.20
N GLU A 78 -12.42 -5.75 -5.49
CA GLU A 78 -11.55 -4.78 -6.13
C GLU A 78 -10.26 -5.46 -6.58
N GLU A 79 -9.97 -5.38 -7.88
CA GLU A 79 -8.75 -5.92 -8.48
C GLU A 79 -7.75 -4.82 -8.79
N TYR A 80 -6.51 -5.06 -8.38
CA TYR A 80 -5.39 -4.14 -8.55
C TYR A 80 -4.25 -4.83 -9.30
N GLY A 81 -3.91 -4.32 -10.48
CA GLY A 81 -2.69 -4.70 -11.18
C GLY A 81 -1.48 -4.03 -10.54
N PHE A 82 -0.41 -4.78 -10.30
CA PHE A 82 0.81 -4.24 -9.69
C PHE A 82 2.09 -4.89 -10.21
N THR A 83 3.20 -4.18 -10.04
CA THR A 83 4.58 -4.65 -10.25
C THR A 83 5.33 -4.63 -8.92
N VAL A 84 6.51 -5.23 -8.90
CA VAL A 84 7.36 -5.26 -7.70
C VAL A 84 8.80 -4.88 -8.01
N ALA A 85 9.52 -4.46 -6.99
CA ALA A 85 10.98 -4.37 -6.98
C ALA A 85 11.51 -4.72 -5.60
N HIS A 86 12.70 -5.30 -5.55
CA HIS A 86 13.47 -5.50 -4.35
C HIS A 86 14.60 -4.47 -4.31
N HIS A 87 14.61 -3.63 -3.29
CA HIS A 87 15.63 -2.61 -3.11
C HIS A 87 16.11 -2.61 -1.65
N GLY A 88 17.42 -2.66 -1.47
CA GLY A 88 18.04 -2.83 -0.15
C GLY A 88 17.57 -4.09 0.58
N ARG A 89 16.72 -3.91 1.60
CA ARG A 89 16.22 -4.97 2.49
C ARG A 89 14.72 -5.21 2.38
N ARG A 90 14.02 -4.45 1.53
CA ARG A 90 12.56 -4.41 1.49
C ARG A 90 12.06 -4.66 0.07
N TRP A 91 10.94 -5.34 -0.01
CA TRP A 91 10.20 -5.44 -1.25
C TRP A 91 9.21 -4.29 -1.36
N TYR A 92 9.00 -3.83 -2.58
CA TYR A 92 8.07 -2.77 -2.90
C TYR A 92 7.03 -3.29 -3.90
N VAL A 93 5.78 -2.85 -3.74
CA VAL A 93 4.72 -2.99 -4.75
C VAL A 93 4.45 -1.62 -5.37
N SER A 94 4.08 -1.61 -6.65
CA SER A 94 3.58 -0.41 -7.34
C SER A 94 2.26 -0.74 -8.04
N ALA A 95 1.17 -0.13 -7.58
CA ALA A 95 -0.16 -0.32 -8.12
C ALA A 95 -0.68 0.95 -8.77
N GLY A 96 -1.30 0.83 -9.94
CA GLY A 96 -1.96 1.96 -10.61
C GLY A 96 -3.23 2.35 -9.88
N LEU A 97 -3.44 3.65 -9.66
CA LEU A 97 -4.64 4.17 -9.02
C LEU A 97 -5.71 4.55 -10.06
N PRO A 98 -7.01 4.48 -9.70
CA PRO A 98 -8.09 4.95 -10.55
C PRO A 98 -7.89 6.40 -11.03
N LYS A 99 -8.33 6.72 -12.25
CA LYS A 99 -8.19 8.07 -12.83
C LYS A 99 -8.74 9.21 -11.96
N ARG A 100 -9.78 8.93 -11.17
CA ARG A 100 -10.34 9.86 -10.18
C ARG A 100 -9.34 10.31 -9.09
N LEU A 101 -8.26 9.56 -8.89
CA LEU A 101 -7.15 9.85 -7.98
C LEU A 101 -5.89 10.34 -8.74
N GLY A 102 -6.05 10.81 -9.99
CA GLY A 102 -4.98 11.40 -10.78
C GLY A 102 -4.22 10.44 -11.69
N ALA A 103 -4.63 9.16 -11.78
CA ALA A 103 -3.96 8.13 -12.59
C ALA A 103 -2.46 7.94 -12.28
N ASN A 104 -2.08 8.26 -11.03
CA ASN A 104 -0.75 8.05 -10.49
C ASN A 104 -0.61 6.62 -9.93
N PHE A 105 0.52 6.33 -9.31
CA PHE A 105 0.83 5.03 -8.74
C PHE A 105 0.93 5.12 -7.22
N ALA A 106 0.44 4.12 -6.51
CA ALA A 106 0.76 3.91 -5.10
C ALA A 106 1.98 2.99 -5.00
N ILE A 107 2.97 3.39 -4.21
CA ILE A 107 4.09 2.52 -3.84
C ILE A 107 3.97 2.20 -2.35
N ALA A 108 4.02 0.91 -2.04
CA ALA A 108 3.98 0.40 -0.67
C ALA A 108 5.11 -0.61 -0.46
N GLY A 109 5.62 -0.67 0.76
CA GLY A 109 6.56 -1.70 1.18
C GLY A 109 5.83 -2.97 1.58
N PHE A 110 6.47 -4.13 1.42
CA PHE A 110 6.02 -5.35 2.05
C PHE A 110 7.17 -6.23 2.52
N GLU A 111 6.84 -7.12 3.45
CA GLU A 111 7.75 -8.12 3.99
C GLU A 111 7.02 -9.46 4.10
N LEU A 112 7.75 -10.54 3.81
CA LEU A 112 7.32 -11.90 4.08
C LEU A 112 8.13 -12.41 5.28
N THR A 113 7.46 -12.64 6.40
CA THR A 113 8.12 -13.04 7.64
C THR A 113 8.47 -14.53 7.64
N THR A 114 9.31 -14.95 8.58
CA THR A 114 9.62 -16.37 8.80
C THR A 114 8.41 -17.19 9.27
N ASP A 115 7.37 -16.53 9.77
CA ASP A 115 6.15 -17.15 10.27
C ASP A 115 5.06 -17.24 9.19
N ASN A 116 5.44 -17.11 7.91
CA ASN A 116 4.55 -17.08 6.76
C ASN A 116 3.48 -15.97 6.84
N GLU A 117 3.87 -14.80 7.34
CA GLU A 117 3.01 -13.62 7.34
C GLU A 117 3.40 -12.67 6.21
N LEU A 118 2.41 -11.99 5.63
CA LEU A 118 2.60 -10.88 4.71
C LEU A 118 2.29 -9.58 5.45
N VAL A 119 3.32 -8.75 5.65
CA VAL A 119 3.20 -7.44 6.26
C VAL A 119 3.26 -6.37 5.17
N ILE A 120 2.31 -5.45 5.15
CA ILE A 120 2.21 -4.35 4.20
C ILE A 120 2.42 -3.03 4.94
N TYR A 121 3.27 -2.20 4.38
CA TYR A 121 3.63 -0.88 4.90
C TYR A 121 3.26 0.20 3.89
N ASN A 122 2.49 1.18 4.33
CA ASN A 122 2.32 2.43 3.57
C ASN A 122 3.38 3.45 3.97
N LEU A 123 3.45 4.53 3.20
CA LEU A 123 4.30 5.67 3.50
C LEU A 123 3.52 6.71 4.29
N ASP A 124 4.15 7.24 5.33
CA ASP A 124 3.64 8.34 6.14
C ASP A 124 3.61 9.64 5.31
N VAL A 125 2.42 10.23 5.19
CA VAL A 125 2.21 11.46 4.39
C VAL A 125 2.91 12.66 5.02
N ASP A 126 2.84 12.81 6.35
CA ASP A 126 3.42 13.94 7.06
C ASP A 126 4.94 13.92 6.94
N ARG A 127 5.54 12.73 7.07
CA ARG A 127 6.96 12.53 6.88
C ARG A 127 7.38 12.87 5.45
N ILE A 128 6.63 12.43 4.44
CA ILE A 128 6.94 12.77 3.04
C ILE A 128 6.78 14.27 2.77
N LEU A 129 5.77 14.95 3.34
CA LEU A 129 5.61 16.40 3.24
C LEU A 129 6.79 17.14 3.86
N GLN A 130 7.29 16.68 5.01
CA GLN A 130 8.47 17.24 5.65
C GLN A 130 9.70 17.12 4.73
N GLU A 131 9.94 15.95 4.15
CA GLU A 131 11.07 15.72 3.24
C GLU A 131 10.97 16.55 1.95
N MET A 132 9.75 16.91 1.53
CA MET A 132 9.55 17.88 0.45
C MET A 132 9.87 19.31 0.88
N ALA A 133 9.50 19.70 2.10
CA ALA A 133 9.82 21.02 2.64
C ALA A 133 11.35 21.20 2.84
N GLU A 134 12.05 20.13 3.18
CA GLU A 134 13.51 20.09 3.32
C GLU A 134 14.25 19.96 1.97
N GLY A 135 13.52 19.68 0.88
CA GLY A 135 14.07 19.55 -0.47
C GLY A 135 14.71 18.19 -0.79
N THR A 136 14.63 17.23 0.13
CA THR A 136 15.07 15.84 -0.07
C THR A 136 14.25 15.19 -1.18
N LEU A 137 12.93 15.36 -1.15
CA LEU A 137 12.01 14.87 -2.16
C LEU A 137 11.34 16.05 -2.90
N GLU A 138 10.88 15.79 -4.11
CA GLU A 138 10.15 16.74 -4.95
C GLU A 138 8.73 16.24 -5.14
N GLY A 139 7.78 17.16 -5.09
CA GLY A 139 6.38 16.83 -5.27
C GLY A 139 5.48 17.98 -4.88
N ARG A 140 4.21 17.64 -4.63
CA ARG A 140 3.20 18.60 -4.20
C ARG A 140 2.10 17.92 -3.39
N PRO A 141 1.49 18.62 -2.42
CA PRO A 141 0.22 18.18 -1.85
C PRO A 141 -0.86 18.15 -2.94
N VAL A 142 -1.82 17.26 -2.76
CA VAL A 142 -2.99 17.07 -3.62
C VAL A 142 -4.21 17.01 -2.74
N ASP A 143 -5.16 17.91 -3.00
CA ASP A 143 -6.45 17.87 -2.32
C ASP A 143 -7.24 16.66 -2.80
N THR A 144 -7.57 15.76 -1.88
CA THR A 144 -8.51 14.67 -2.16
C THR A 144 -9.73 14.79 -1.25
N PRO A 145 -10.92 14.39 -1.72
CA PRO A 145 -12.11 14.35 -0.88
C PRO A 145 -11.99 13.42 0.34
N LYS A 146 -10.96 12.55 0.38
CA LYS A 146 -10.77 11.52 1.41
C LYS A 146 -9.72 11.88 2.47
N GLY A 147 -8.90 12.91 2.24
CA GLY A 147 -7.80 13.28 3.14
C GLY A 147 -6.64 13.95 2.40
N GLU A 148 -5.56 14.21 3.14
CA GLU A 148 -4.33 14.80 2.61
C GLU A 148 -3.58 13.79 1.75
N ALA A 149 -3.40 14.07 0.47
CA ALA A 149 -2.58 13.24 -0.40
C ALA A 149 -1.37 14.01 -0.88
N VAL A 150 -0.33 13.28 -1.26
CA VAL A 150 0.88 13.85 -1.83
C VAL A 150 1.17 13.18 -3.16
N LEU A 151 1.57 13.98 -4.14
CA LEU A 151 2.17 13.51 -5.37
C LEU A 151 3.67 13.74 -5.34
N VAL A 152 4.43 12.67 -5.18
CA VAL A 152 5.88 12.65 -5.35
C VAL A 152 6.20 12.65 -6.85
N THR A 153 6.99 13.66 -7.26
CA THR A 153 7.47 13.82 -8.63
C THR A 153 8.97 13.59 -8.77
N SER A 154 9.66 13.30 -7.67
CA SER A 154 11.06 12.85 -7.73
C SER A 154 11.22 11.62 -8.63
N PRO A 155 12.34 11.54 -9.37
CA PRO A 155 12.76 10.32 -10.04
C PRO A 155 12.83 9.11 -9.09
N LEU A 156 12.49 7.91 -9.58
CA LEU A 156 12.41 6.71 -8.74
C LEU A 156 13.73 6.32 -8.08
N ASP A 157 14.87 6.56 -8.72
CA ASP A 157 16.19 6.37 -8.13
C ASP A 157 16.41 7.24 -6.88
N LYS A 158 15.97 8.51 -6.94
CA LYS A 158 15.98 9.41 -5.77
C LYS A 158 15.03 8.93 -4.68
N VAL A 159 13.83 8.48 -5.07
CA VAL A 159 12.84 7.92 -4.14
C VAL A 159 13.40 6.69 -3.42
N PHE A 160 13.94 5.72 -4.14
CA PHE A 160 14.48 4.50 -3.52
C PHE A 160 15.74 4.77 -2.71
N ALA A 161 16.59 5.72 -3.11
CA ALA A 161 17.72 6.15 -2.28
C ALA A 161 17.27 6.70 -0.91
N TYR A 162 16.15 7.42 -0.88
CA TYR A 162 15.53 7.88 0.36
C TYR A 162 14.90 6.72 1.16
N LEU A 163 14.08 5.89 0.51
CA LEU A 163 13.32 4.82 1.15
C LEU A 163 14.20 3.69 1.72
N ASP A 164 15.34 3.41 1.10
CA ASP A 164 16.26 2.36 1.55
C ASP A 164 17.23 2.80 2.63
N ASN A 165 17.29 4.11 2.91
CA ASN A 165 18.13 4.62 3.98
C ASN A 165 17.53 4.22 5.34
N GLN A 166 18.28 3.47 6.13
CA GLN A 166 17.87 3.02 7.46
C GLN A 166 17.49 4.19 8.39
N ALA A 167 18.07 5.37 8.20
CA ALA A 167 17.71 6.57 8.95
C ALA A 167 16.27 7.03 8.72
N ASN A 168 15.65 6.61 7.62
CA ASN A 168 14.30 6.98 7.21
C ASN A 168 13.32 5.81 7.39
N ALA A 169 13.68 4.79 8.17
CA ALA A 169 12.84 3.60 8.36
C ALA A 169 11.47 3.93 9.00
N ASP A 170 11.37 5.06 9.69
CA ASP A 170 10.16 5.59 10.33
C ASP A 170 9.10 6.11 9.34
N VAL A 171 9.46 6.33 8.06
CA VAL A 171 8.48 6.69 7.02
C VAL A 171 7.50 5.56 6.72
N PHE A 172 7.81 4.32 7.12
CA PHE A 172 6.99 3.16 6.86
C PHE A 172 6.05 2.86 8.02
N VAL A 173 4.75 2.87 7.74
CA VAL A 173 3.69 2.58 8.70
C VAL A 173 3.05 1.26 8.33
N GLU A 174 3.06 0.29 9.25
CA GLU A 174 2.34 -0.98 9.07
C GLU A 174 0.84 -0.71 8.95
N VAL A 175 0.24 -1.15 7.85
CA VAL A 175 -1.20 -0.97 7.58
C VAL A 175 -1.94 -2.30 7.47
N ALA A 176 -1.21 -3.39 7.23
CA ALA A 176 -1.80 -4.71 7.21
C ALA A 176 -0.81 -5.80 7.57
N ARG A 177 -1.31 -6.81 8.26
CA ARG A 177 -0.64 -8.07 8.49
C ARG A 177 -1.61 -9.18 8.15
N TYR A 178 -1.24 -9.99 7.17
CA TYR A 178 -1.99 -11.16 6.75
C TYR A 178 -1.24 -12.42 7.14
N GLN A 179 -2.00 -13.46 7.45
CA GLN A 179 -1.51 -14.82 7.54
C GLN A 179 -1.88 -15.57 6.28
N ARG A 180 -1.12 -16.63 5.99
CA ARG A 180 -1.50 -17.53 4.90
C ARG A 180 -2.88 -18.11 5.19
N SER A 181 -3.79 -18.06 4.22
CA SER A 181 -5.10 -18.70 4.37
C SER A 181 -4.88 -20.19 4.59
N ALA A 182 -5.47 -20.74 5.65
CA ALA A 182 -5.59 -22.19 5.76
C ALA A 182 -6.56 -22.65 4.66
N GLU A 183 -6.12 -23.62 3.86
CA GLU A 183 -6.95 -24.26 2.82
C GLU A 183 -8.07 -25.10 3.45
#